data_AF-A0A2P5HHR7-F1
#
_entry.id   AF-A0A2P5HHR7-F1
#
_cell.length_a   1.000
_cell.length_b   1.000
_cell.length_c   1.000
_cell.angle_alpha   90.00
_cell.angle_beta   90.00
_cell.angle_gamma   90.00
#
_symmetry.space_group_name_H-M   'P 1'
#
loop_
_entity.id
_entity.type
_entity.pdbx_description
1 polymer ?
#
loop_
_entity_poly.entity_id
_entity_poly.type
_entity_poly.pdbx_seq_one_letter_code
_entity_poly.pdbx_strand_id
1 'polypeptide(L)'
;MSAADVVPNSPTLGNILWNWVSNDTASNSDEFATQITCYAFPYGGLGFVAHLIMFYGIALSSLNKCPWRPSKPLTHSGWDMIFGIVGFVVSCFFAAVTLYRCSGARQYLFIAWAKIFVTITSSAIGLNIAWNLRGRINESEDKKKIEITHHQTLRWFIFEFLGSILELAGVVMVIKEESRSSVDNKKLPVMIISVVFAAFMGFFVSGGIFWLEIRQRGQRRMEWEVRKVQAKCTSLEERLAAQGPQSRARNSRQGTSDVDNGGRNSRRPVNAREDAREDARRRSSQQGPVRDAGRNSASLLDGREQDIEAQRLITPASEDDSDEKPVLYHYQDVLNSAKQLLIVLGAAFSLSVTLYTDWILAAVSGSYFGFPTTGNVPLTVVYVVFYFFVRFIPVLSF
;
A
#
# COMPACT_ATOMS: atom_id res chain seq x y z
N MET A 1 -51.33 39.81 34.45
CA MET A 1 -50.01 39.31 34.01
C MET A 1 -50.11 37.80 33.94
N SER A 2 -50.39 37.26 32.75
CA SER A 2 -50.44 35.82 32.52
C SER A 2 -49.02 35.30 32.35
N ALA A 3 -48.59 34.48 33.31
CA ALA A 3 -47.46 33.58 33.15
C ALA A 3 -47.81 32.58 32.06
N ALA A 4 -47.58 32.96 30.81
CA ALA A 4 -47.50 32.00 29.72
C ALA A 4 -46.15 31.31 29.86
N ASP A 5 -46.20 30.06 30.26
CA ASP A 5 -45.07 29.14 30.35
C ASP A 5 -44.26 29.18 29.06
N VAL A 6 -43.11 29.86 29.11
CA VAL A 6 -42.05 29.66 28.13
C VAL A 6 -41.45 28.31 28.44
N VAL A 7 -42.03 27.26 27.86
CA VAL A 7 -41.38 25.95 27.80
C VAL A 7 -40.04 26.17 27.10
N PRO A 8 -38.90 25.97 27.76
CA PRO A 8 -37.62 26.06 27.09
C PRO A 8 -37.62 24.94 26.05
N ASN A 9 -37.75 25.31 24.77
CA ASN A 9 -37.60 24.38 23.67
C ASN A 9 -36.25 23.68 23.86
N SER A 10 -36.29 22.39 24.25
CA SER A 10 -35.09 21.59 24.42
C SER A 10 -34.29 21.73 23.12
N PRO A 11 -33.03 22.17 23.18
CA PRO A 11 -32.27 22.42 21.98
C PRO A 11 -32.18 21.12 21.18
N THR A 12 -32.74 21.12 19.97
CA THR A 12 -32.62 19.97 19.07
C THR A 12 -31.14 19.82 18.69
N LEU A 13 -30.69 18.59 18.42
CA LEU A 13 -29.32 18.34 17.97
C LEU A 13 -28.95 19.23 16.76
N GLY A 14 -29.90 19.46 15.85
CA GLY A 14 -29.74 20.36 14.71
C GLY A 14 -29.47 21.81 15.12
N ASN A 15 -30.17 22.36 16.12
CA ASN A 15 -29.93 23.71 16.62
C ASN A 15 -28.58 23.83 17.33
N ILE A 16 -28.18 22.81 18.09
CA ILE A 16 -26.86 22.78 18.75
C ILE A 16 -25.75 22.77 17.69
N LEU A 17 -25.89 21.91 16.67
CA LEU A 17 -24.91 21.77 15.61
C LEU A 17 -24.85 23.03 14.74
N TRP A 18 -26.00 23.59 14.37
CA TRP A 18 -26.07 24.84 13.60
C TRP A 18 -25.45 26.00 14.38
N ASN A 19 -25.82 26.18 15.64
CA ASN A 19 -25.25 27.22 16.50
C ASN A 19 -23.74 27.04 16.64
N TRP A 20 -23.25 25.82 16.77
CA TRP A 20 -21.81 25.56 16.79
C TRP A 20 -21.14 25.89 15.44
N VAL A 21 -21.76 25.54 14.31
CA VAL A 21 -21.23 25.89 12.98
C VAL A 21 -21.25 27.40 12.74
N SER A 22 -22.25 28.13 13.27
CA SER A 22 -22.47 29.55 12.99
C SER A 22 -21.83 30.52 14.01
N ASN A 23 -21.64 30.12 15.27
CA ASN A 23 -21.23 31.05 16.34
C ASN A 23 -19.77 31.51 16.27
N ASP A 24 -18.93 30.85 15.49
CA ASP A 24 -17.48 31.10 15.46
C ASP A 24 -17.01 31.56 14.06
N THR A 25 -17.86 32.26 13.29
CA THR A 25 -17.31 33.03 12.16
C THR A 25 -16.32 34.01 12.77
N ALA A 26 -15.04 33.89 12.39
CA ALA A 26 -13.98 34.71 12.91
C ALA A 26 -14.39 36.19 12.75
N SER A 27 -14.93 36.77 13.82
CA SER A 27 -15.19 38.20 13.88
C SER A 27 -13.84 38.90 13.70
N ASN A 28 -13.85 40.17 13.29
CA ASN A 28 -12.63 40.95 13.02
C ASN A 28 -11.74 41.19 14.27
N SER A 29 -11.70 40.27 15.23
CA SER A 29 -10.70 40.25 16.29
C SER A 29 -9.33 40.08 15.65
N ASP A 30 -8.48 41.08 15.85
CA ASP A 30 -7.08 41.07 15.40
C ASP A 30 -6.23 40.02 16.12
N GLU A 31 -6.78 39.36 17.15
CA GLU A 31 -6.06 38.37 17.95
C GLU A 31 -6.06 36.98 17.28
N PHE A 32 -4.87 36.52 16.91
CA PHE A 32 -4.65 35.27 16.19
C PHE A 32 -5.14 34.02 16.95
N ALA A 33 -5.04 34.05 18.28
CA ALA A 33 -5.56 33.00 19.18
C ALA A 33 -7.09 32.85 19.09
N THR A 34 -7.81 33.91 18.72
CA THR A 34 -9.25 33.83 18.48
C THR A 34 -9.55 33.24 17.10
N GLN A 35 -8.72 33.53 16.10
CA GLN A 35 -8.92 33.01 14.73
C GLN A 35 -8.75 31.48 14.64
N ILE A 36 -7.84 30.87 15.41
CA ILE A 36 -7.65 29.41 15.39
C ILE A 36 -8.87 28.64 15.91
N THR A 37 -9.78 29.29 16.66
CA THR A 37 -11.02 28.64 17.13
C THR A 37 -11.94 28.25 15.97
N CYS A 38 -11.81 28.85 14.77
CA CYS A 38 -12.56 28.43 13.59
C CYS A 38 -12.16 27.02 13.14
N TYR A 39 -10.91 26.60 13.42
CA TYR A 39 -10.30 25.37 12.94
C TYR A 39 -10.86 24.18 13.72
N ALA A 40 -11.69 23.37 13.06
CA ALA A 40 -12.39 22.30 13.76
C ALA A 40 -11.49 21.09 14.03
N PHE A 41 -10.50 20.79 13.17
CA PHE A 41 -9.68 19.60 13.30
C PHE A 41 -8.80 19.60 14.56
N PRO A 42 -8.57 18.44 15.19
CA PRO A 42 -7.63 18.35 16.29
C PRO A 42 -6.22 18.64 15.79
N TYR A 43 -5.48 19.37 16.63
CA TYR A 43 -4.08 19.70 16.45
C TYR A 43 -3.30 19.35 17.73
N GLY A 44 -2.05 19.77 17.87
CA GLY A 44 -1.23 19.47 19.04
C GLY A 44 -1.03 17.97 19.28
N GLY A 45 -0.99 17.57 20.55
CA GLY A 45 -0.80 16.17 20.94
C GLY A 45 -1.89 15.24 20.42
N LEU A 46 -3.15 15.68 20.41
CA LEU A 46 -4.26 14.88 19.87
C LEU A 46 -4.13 14.68 18.36
N GLY A 47 -3.88 15.74 17.59
CA GLY A 47 -3.61 15.65 16.15
C GLY A 47 -2.42 14.74 15.87
N PHE A 48 -1.32 14.93 16.62
CA PHE A 48 -0.09 14.16 16.48
C PHE A 48 -0.30 12.66 16.64
N VAL A 49 -0.99 12.25 17.71
CA VAL A 49 -1.31 10.83 17.95
C VAL A 49 -2.21 10.27 16.85
N ALA A 50 -3.23 11.02 16.42
CA ALA A 50 -4.13 10.58 15.37
C ALA A 50 -3.39 10.36 14.04
N HIS A 51 -2.47 11.25 13.66
CA HIS A 51 -1.67 11.09 12.45
C HIS A 51 -0.68 9.93 12.57
N LEU A 52 0.01 9.75 13.70
CA LEU A 52 0.89 8.58 13.89
C LEU A 52 0.14 7.26 13.69
N ILE A 53 -1.05 7.15 14.25
CA ILE A 53 -1.88 5.94 14.17
C ILE A 53 -2.38 5.72 12.75
N MET A 54 -2.78 6.79 12.05
CA MET A 54 -3.14 6.72 10.63
C MET A 54 -1.99 6.19 9.77
N PHE A 55 -0.79 6.77 9.89
CA PHE A 55 0.37 6.34 9.10
C PHE A 55 0.82 4.92 9.46
N TYR A 56 0.74 4.54 10.74
CA TYR A 56 0.97 3.17 11.19
C TYR A 56 0.00 2.17 10.55
N GLY A 57 -1.30 2.52 10.52
CA GLY A 57 -2.33 1.73 9.86
C GLY A 57 -2.07 1.56 8.36
N ILE A 58 -1.74 2.65 7.66
CA ILE A 58 -1.40 2.61 6.23
C ILE A 58 -0.18 1.70 5.99
N ALA A 59 0.86 1.82 6.82
CA ALA A 59 2.07 1.02 6.69
C ALA A 59 1.79 -0.48 6.88
N LEU A 60 1.03 -0.87 7.90
CA LEU A 60 0.70 -2.28 8.14
C LEU A 60 -0.27 -2.85 7.11
N SER A 61 -1.28 -2.09 6.70
CA SER A 61 -2.20 -2.49 5.63
C SER A 61 -1.47 -2.68 4.29
N SER A 62 -0.45 -1.86 4.02
CA SER A 62 0.42 -2.02 2.83
C SER A 62 1.23 -3.33 2.86
N LEU A 63 1.48 -3.88 4.05
CA LEU A 63 2.11 -5.18 4.26
C LEU A 63 1.10 -6.34 4.32
N ASN A 64 -0.18 -6.09 4.06
CA ASN A 64 -1.29 -7.04 4.28
C ASN A 64 -1.37 -7.55 5.73
N LYS A 65 -1.00 -6.73 6.71
CA LYS A 65 -1.01 -7.05 8.14
C LYS A 65 -2.06 -6.23 8.89
N CYS A 66 -2.77 -6.88 9.81
CA CYS A 66 -3.75 -6.21 10.67
C CYS A 66 -3.06 -5.16 11.55
N PRO A 67 -3.51 -3.89 11.58
CA PRO A 67 -2.89 -2.84 12.38
C PRO A 67 -2.89 -3.13 13.89
N TRP A 68 -3.99 -3.66 14.42
CA TRP A 68 -4.10 -4.03 15.83
C TRP A 68 -3.33 -5.31 16.20
N ARG A 69 -3.11 -6.20 15.23
CA ARG A 69 -2.38 -7.47 15.42
C ARG A 69 -1.43 -7.70 14.24
N PRO A 70 -0.23 -7.08 14.24
CA PRO A 70 0.69 -7.10 13.09
C PRO A 70 1.20 -8.51 12.72
N SER A 71 1.00 -9.50 13.59
CA SER A 71 1.33 -10.90 13.33
C SER A 71 0.28 -11.63 12.49
N LYS A 72 -0.93 -11.07 12.31
CA LYS A 72 -2.03 -11.72 11.59
C LYS A 72 -2.28 -11.03 10.23
N PRO A 73 -2.58 -11.79 9.17
CA PRO A 73 -3.00 -11.22 7.89
C PRO A 73 -4.39 -10.57 8.03
N LEU A 74 -4.71 -9.59 7.18
CA LEU A 74 -6.08 -9.07 7.09
C LEU A 74 -7.01 -10.17 6.57
N THR A 75 -8.10 -10.43 7.28
CA THR A 75 -9.07 -11.47 6.90
C THR A 75 -10.42 -10.91 6.50
N HIS A 76 -10.83 -9.75 7.04
CA HIS A 76 -12.18 -9.24 6.90
C HIS A 76 -12.31 -8.02 5.98
N SER A 77 -12.07 -8.22 4.67
CA SER A 77 -12.20 -7.19 3.62
C SER A 77 -13.54 -6.40 3.65
N GLY A 78 -14.66 -7.05 4.02
CA GLY A 78 -15.97 -6.41 4.08
C GLY A 78 -16.08 -5.35 5.17
N TRP A 79 -15.59 -5.65 6.38
CA TRP A 79 -15.59 -4.70 7.50
C TRP A 79 -14.66 -3.53 7.20
N ASP A 80 -13.49 -3.80 6.63
CA ASP A 80 -12.51 -2.78 6.24
C ASP A 80 -13.09 -1.78 5.24
N MET A 81 -13.90 -2.27 4.30
CA MET A 81 -14.59 -1.43 3.34
C MET A 81 -15.63 -0.52 4.00
N ILE A 82 -16.46 -1.06 4.90
CA ILE A 82 -17.47 -0.28 5.65
C ILE A 82 -16.77 0.81 6.46
N PHE A 83 -15.71 0.43 7.18
CA PHE A 83 -14.90 1.30 7.99
C PHE A 83 -14.20 2.39 7.19
N GLY A 84 -13.68 2.07 6.00
CA GLY A 84 -13.15 3.04 5.06
C GLY A 84 -14.19 4.06 4.58
N ILE A 85 -15.41 3.61 4.25
CA ILE A 85 -16.50 4.50 3.81
C ILE A 85 -16.95 5.42 4.94
N VAL A 86 -17.20 4.87 6.14
CA VAL A 86 -17.62 5.67 7.30
C VAL A 86 -16.56 6.71 7.64
N GLY A 87 -15.28 6.32 7.63
CA GLY A 87 -14.20 7.25 7.92
C GLY A 87 -14.02 8.34 6.89
N PHE A 88 -14.21 8.01 5.61
CA PHE A 88 -14.24 9.00 4.52
C PHE A 88 -15.35 10.03 4.71
N VAL A 89 -16.60 9.58 4.92
CA VAL A 89 -17.77 10.47 5.05
C VAL A 89 -17.62 11.43 6.22
N VAL A 90 -17.23 10.91 7.39
CA VAL A 90 -17.06 11.75 8.59
C VAL A 90 -15.95 12.77 8.39
N SER A 91 -14.84 12.36 7.78
CA SER A 91 -13.72 13.28 7.59
C SER A 91 -14.03 14.36 6.53
N CYS A 92 -14.79 14.03 5.47
CA CYS A 92 -15.33 15.00 4.52
C CYS A 92 -16.28 15.99 5.19
N PHE A 93 -17.13 15.53 6.11
CA PHE A 93 -18.01 16.40 6.90
C PHE A 93 -17.19 17.41 7.72
N PHE A 94 -16.18 16.97 8.48
CA PHE A 94 -15.35 17.87 9.28
C PHE A 94 -14.54 18.85 8.44
N ALA A 95 -14.07 18.40 7.28
CA ALA A 95 -13.43 19.26 6.32
C ALA A 95 -14.36 20.37 5.82
N ALA A 96 -15.59 20.04 5.43
CA ALA A 96 -16.58 21.01 4.98
C ALA A 96 -16.89 22.03 6.07
N VAL A 97 -17.08 21.58 7.31
CA VAL A 97 -17.28 22.46 8.48
C VAL A 97 -16.09 23.40 8.67
N THR A 98 -14.87 22.89 8.59
CA THR A 98 -13.66 23.71 8.74
C THR A 98 -13.53 24.74 7.62
N LEU A 99 -13.77 24.35 6.36
CA LEU A 99 -13.75 25.27 5.23
C LEU A 99 -14.80 26.38 5.37
N TYR A 100 -15.98 26.04 5.89
CA TYR A 100 -17.05 27.00 6.13
C TYR A 100 -16.66 27.99 7.24
N ARG A 101 -16.28 27.48 8.42
CA ARG A 101 -15.92 28.30 9.60
C ARG A 101 -14.69 29.18 9.36
N CYS A 102 -13.67 28.63 8.70
CA CYS A 102 -12.42 29.34 8.45
C CYS A 102 -12.36 30.07 7.09
N SER A 103 -13.50 30.31 6.44
CA SER A 103 -13.56 31.01 5.14
C SER A 103 -12.94 32.42 5.17
N GLY A 104 -12.97 33.10 6.32
CA GLY A 104 -12.33 34.40 6.52
C GLY A 104 -10.81 34.36 6.74
N ALA A 105 -10.23 33.21 7.10
CA ALA A 105 -8.84 33.07 7.48
C ALA A 105 -8.09 32.15 6.50
N ARG A 106 -7.56 32.76 5.43
CA ARG A 106 -6.97 32.06 4.28
C ARG A 106 -5.87 31.06 4.66
N GLN A 107 -5.07 31.36 5.69
CA GLN A 107 -4.01 30.47 6.17
C GLN A 107 -4.56 29.11 6.64
N TYR A 108 -5.67 29.11 7.39
CA TYR A 108 -6.31 27.88 7.85
C TYR A 108 -7.06 27.16 6.74
N LEU A 109 -7.50 27.88 5.70
CA LEU A 109 -8.11 27.29 4.51
C LEU A 109 -7.14 26.37 3.76
N PHE A 110 -5.87 26.77 3.59
CA PHE A 110 -4.85 25.92 2.97
C PHE A 110 -4.59 24.64 3.77
N ILE A 111 -4.49 24.77 5.10
CA ILE A 111 -4.31 23.62 5.99
C ILE A 111 -5.55 22.70 5.91
N ALA A 112 -6.77 23.26 5.91
CA ALA A 112 -7.99 22.48 5.79
C ALA A 112 -8.06 21.73 4.45
N TRP A 113 -7.72 22.38 3.33
CA TRP A 113 -7.61 21.72 2.03
C TRP A 113 -6.57 20.60 2.03
N ALA A 114 -5.40 20.84 2.62
CA ALA A 114 -4.38 19.80 2.75
C ALA A 114 -4.88 18.58 3.53
N LYS A 115 -5.57 18.80 4.67
CA LYS A 115 -6.17 17.71 5.45
C LYS A 115 -7.26 16.97 4.67
N ILE A 116 -8.02 17.65 3.80
CA ILE A 116 -8.95 17.00 2.85
C ILE A 116 -8.19 16.06 1.93
N PHE A 117 -7.13 16.54 1.28
CA PHE A 117 -6.33 15.72 0.37
C PHE A 117 -5.78 14.48 1.07
N VAL A 118 -5.17 14.64 2.25
CA VAL A 118 -4.64 13.54 3.06
C VAL A 118 -5.75 12.54 3.43
N THR A 119 -6.91 13.04 3.81
CA THR A 119 -8.07 12.22 4.18
C THR A 119 -8.62 11.43 2.99
N ILE A 120 -8.86 12.09 1.86
CA ILE A 120 -9.38 11.44 0.65
C ILE A 120 -8.39 10.38 0.19
N THR A 121 -7.10 10.71 0.16
CA THR A 121 -6.04 9.82 -0.30
C THR A 121 -5.89 8.60 0.61
N SER A 122 -5.80 8.79 1.93
CA SER A 122 -5.74 7.68 2.89
C SER A 122 -6.97 6.78 2.84
N SER A 123 -8.17 7.35 2.70
CA SER A 123 -9.41 6.57 2.54
C SER A 123 -9.42 5.78 1.23
N ALA A 124 -8.97 6.38 0.13
CA ALA A 124 -8.87 5.72 -1.16
C ALA A 124 -7.84 4.59 -1.15
N ILE A 125 -6.70 4.76 -0.46
CA ILE A 125 -5.72 3.70 -0.23
C ILE A 125 -6.37 2.53 0.53
N GLY A 126 -7.06 2.82 1.64
CA GLY A 126 -7.75 1.81 2.44
C GLY A 126 -8.78 1.02 1.63
N LEU A 127 -9.64 1.73 0.88
CA LEU A 127 -10.64 1.12 0.01
C LEU A 127 -10.00 0.28 -1.12
N ASN A 128 -8.92 0.77 -1.73
CA ASN A 128 -8.20 0.04 -2.76
C ASN A 128 -7.57 -1.25 -2.21
N ILE A 129 -7.00 -1.22 -1.01
CA ILE A 129 -6.46 -2.40 -0.33
C ILE A 129 -7.60 -3.39 -0.03
N ALA A 130 -8.70 -2.94 0.58
CA ALA A 130 -9.85 -3.78 0.90
C ALA A 130 -10.45 -4.43 -0.37
N TRP A 131 -10.59 -3.66 -1.45
CA TRP A 131 -11.09 -4.15 -2.74
C TRP A 131 -10.19 -5.24 -3.34
N ASN A 132 -8.88 -5.01 -3.33
CA ASN A 132 -7.91 -5.96 -3.84
C ASN A 132 -7.87 -7.25 -3.00
N LEU A 133 -8.05 -7.16 -1.67
CA LEU A 133 -8.17 -8.33 -0.79
C LEU A 133 -9.43 -9.15 -1.10
N ARG A 134 -10.55 -8.49 -1.40
CA ARG A 134 -11.80 -9.17 -1.77
C ARG A 134 -11.62 -10.03 -3.02
N GLY A 135 -10.92 -9.51 -4.03
CA GLY A 135 -10.63 -10.25 -5.26
C GLY A 135 -9.83 -11.53 -5.01
N ARG A 136 -8.89 -11.50 -4.05
CA ARG A 136 -8.04 -12.65 -3.71
C ARG A 136 -8.79 -13.80 -3.05
N ILE A 137 -9.77 -13.50 -2.19
CA ILE A 137 -10.56 -14.53 -1.51
C ILE A 137 -11.39 -15.36 -2.53
N ASN A 138 -11.73 -14.75 -3.67
CA ASN A 138 -12.54 -15.39 -4.71
C ASN A 138 -11.73 -16.19 -5.74
N GLU A 139 -10.41 -16.00 -5.83
CA GLU A 139 -9.55 -16.77 -6.74
C GLU A 139 -8.94 -17.96 -6.01
N SER A 140 -9.18 -19.17 -6.53
CA SER A 140 -8.62 -20.43 -6.04
C SER A 140 -7.10 -20.39 -5.93
N GLU A 141 -6.55 -21.01 -4.87
CA GLU A 141 -5.15 -20.97 -4.43
C GLU A 141 -4.08 -21.22 -5.51
N ASP A 142 -4.42 -21.92 -6.59
CA ASP A 142 -3.43 -22.42 -7.57
C ASP A 142 -2.83 -21.38 -8.53
N LYS A 143 -3.30 -20.12 -8.57
CA LYS A 143 -2.97 -19.23 -9.71
C LYS A 143 -2.23 -17.92 -9.47
N LYS A 144 -1.91 -17.49 -8.24
CA LYS A 144 -1.38 -16.14 -8.08
C LYS A 144 -0.02 -16.06 -7.39
N LYS A 145 1.02 -15.99 -8.23
CA LYS A 145 2.21 -15.20 -7.89
C LYS A 145 1.76 -13.74 -7.82
N ILE A 146 1.64 -13.25 -6.59
CA ILE A 146 1.10 -11.95 -6.23
C ILE A 146 2.08 -10.87 -6.69
N GLU A 147 1.89 -10.33 -7.89
CA GLU A 147 2.48 -9.04 -8.23
C GLU A 147 1.54 -7.96 -7.70
N ILE A 148 1.79 -7.52 -6.46
CA ILE A 148 1.13 -6.34 -5.90
C ILE A 148 1.43 -5.20 -6.87
N THR A 149 0.38 -4.59 -7.44
CA THR A 149 0.48 -3.50 -8.40
C THR A 149 1.03 -2.24 -7.71
N HIS A 150 2.36 -2.20 -7.53
CA HIS A 150 3.13 -1.08 -6.99
C HIS A 150 2.75 0.26 -7.61
N HIS A 151 2.34 0.22 -8.87
CA HIS A 151 1.91 1.37 -9.63
C HIS A 151 0.67 2.07 -9.04
N GLN A 152 -0.29 1.34 -8.47
CA GLN A 152 -1.48 1.96 -7.87
C GLN A 152 -1.13 2.68 -6.58
N THR A 153 -0.34 2.05 -5.72
CA THR A 153 0.11 2.65 -4.46
C THR A 153 0.92 3.91 -4.71
N LEU A 154 1.82 3.90 -5.70
CA LEU A 154 2.62 5.07 -6.07
C LEU A 154 1.74 6.27 -6.47
N ARG A 155 0.64 6.05 -7.22
CA ARG A 155 -0.27 7.13 -7.63
C ARG A 155 -0.89 7.82 -6.42
N TRP A 156 -1.31 7.07 -5.42
CA TRP A 156 -1.87 7.63 -4.19
C TRP A 156 -0.83 8.41 -3.39
N PHE A 157 0.41 7.93 -3.31
CA PHE A 157 1.48 8.68 -2.64
C PHE A 157 1.80 10.03 -3.30
N ILE A 158 1.64 10.16 -4.62
CA ILE A 158 1.80 11.46 -5.29
C ILE A 158 0.72 12.44 -4.81
N PHE A 159 -0.53 12.00 -4.66
CA PHE A 159 -1.60 12.85 -4.13
C PHE A 159 -1.35 13.25 -2.67
N GLU A 160 -0.86 12.31 -1.85
CA GLU A 160 -0.48 12.58 -0.45
C GLU A 160 0.64 13.63 -0.37
N PHE A 161 1.65 13.50 -1.23
CA PHE A 161 2.76 14.43 -1.31
C PHE A 161 2.30 15.85 -1.71
N LEU A 162 1.41 15.96 -2.70
CA LEU A 162 0.80 17.24 -3.08
C LEU A 162 0.00 17.87 -1.93
N GLY A 163 -0.78 17.06 -1.20
CA GLY A 163 -1.47 17.51 0.01
C GLY A 163 -0.50 18.05 1.06
N SER A 164 0.64 17.38 1.25
CA SER A 164 1.68 17.80 2.20
C SER A 164 2.34 19.13 1.79
N ILE A 165 2.53 19.38 0.48
CA ILE A 165 3.02 20.69 0.00
C ILE A 165 2.02 21.80 0.34
N LEU A 166 0.72 21.56 0.13
CA LEU A 166 -0.33 22.53 0.49
C LEU A 166 -0.36 22.77 2.00
N GLU A 167 -0.16 21.73 2.81
CA GLU A 167 -0.10 21.83 4.27
C GLU A 167 1.07 22.73 4.69
N LEU A 168 2.26 22.47 4.14
CA LEU A 168 3.45 23.26 4.39
C LEU A 168 3.27 24.72 3.98
N ALA A 169 2.64 24.98 2.84
CA ALA A 169 2.34 26.34 2.38
C ALA A 169 1.41 27.07 3.38
N GLY A 170 0.36 26.39 3.86
CA GLY A 170 -0.54 26.93 4.89
C GLY A 170 0.19 27.25 6.20
N VAL A 171 1.07 26.36 6.66
CA VAL A 171 1.89 26.57 7.85
C VAL A 171 2.85 27.75 7.70
N VAL A 172 3.53 27.88 6.55
CA VAL A 172 4.41 29.03 6.28
C VAL A 172 3.62 30.34 6.32
N MET A 173 2.37 30.34 5.83
CA MET A 173 1.49 31.51 5.92
C MET A 173 1.12 31.83 7.37
N VAL A 174 0.76 30.83 8.18
CA VAL A 174 0.49 30.96 9.63
C VAL A 174 1.70 31.60 10.34
N ILE A 175 2.91 31.07 10.11
CA ILE A 175 4.13 31.57 10.74
C ILE A 175 4.42 33.01 10.32
N LYS A 176 4.24 33.34 9.03
CA LYS A 176 4.51 34.67 8.52
C LYS A 176 3.59 35.71 9.14
N GLU A 177 2.32 35.36 9.35
CA GLU A 177 1.35 36.26 9.97
C GLU A 177 1.62 36.43 11.48
N GLU A 178 1.90 35.35 12.19
CA GLU A 178 2.28 35.40 13.61
C GLU A 178 3.58 36.20 13.84
N SER A 179 4.55 36.05 12.94
CA SER A 179 5.80 36.82 13.00
C SER A 179 5.60 38.32 12.76
N ARG A 180 4.48 38.74 12.17
CA ARG A 180 4.13 40.16 12.00
C ARG A 180 3.43 40.71 13.23
N SER A 181 2.58 39.92 13.89
CA SER A 181 1.83 40.35 15.07
C SER A 181 2.71 40.43 16.32
N SER A 182 3.67 39.50 16.48
CA SER A 182 4.50 39.42 17.69
C SER A 182 5.91 39.98 17.45
N VAL A 183 6.14 41.23 17.88
CA VAL A 183 7.47 41.86 17.84
C VAL A 183 8.46 41.15 18.79
N ASP A 184 7.97 40.60 19.91
CA ASP A 184 8.79 40.02 20.98
C ASP A 184 9.08 38.51 20.82
N ASN A 185 8.26 37.75 20.09
CA ASN A 185 8.41 36.28 19.98
C ASN A 185 8.99 35.76 18.65
N LYS A 186 9.82 36.54 17.96
CA LYS A 186 10.44 36.12 16.68
C LYS A 186 11.33 34.86 16.79
N LYS A 187 11.77 34.49 17.99
CA LYS A 187 12.68 33.35 18.22
C LYS A 187 11.99 31.98 18.14
N LEU A 188 10.72 31.90 18.53
CA LEU A 188 9.97 30.65 18.61
C LEU A 188 9.74 29.99 17.22
N PRO A 189 9.23 30.69 16.20
CA PRO A 189 9.02 30.07 14.89
C PRO A 189 10.34 29.66 14.22
N VAL A 190 11.42 30.42 14.41
CA VAL A 190 12.74 30.08 13.85
C VAL A 190 13.32 28.82 14.49
N MET A 191 13.17 28.66 15.81
CA MET A 191 13.59 27.44 16.51
C MET A 191 12.76 26.23 16.07
N ILE A 192 11.45 26.39 15.94
CA ILE A 192 10.55 25.31 15.54
C ILE A 192 10.83 24.87 14.09
N ILE A 193 11.00 25.82 13.16
CA ILE A 193 11.39 25.53 11.77
C ILE A 193 12.73 24.80 11.72
N SER A 194 13.74 25.25 12.48
CA SER A 194 15.08 24.67 12.40
C SER A 194 15.15 23.25 12.97
N VAL A 195 14.47 22.99 14.10
CA VAL A 195 14.40 21.65 14.71
C VAL A 195 13.71 20.66 13.78
N VAL A 196 12.62 21.07 13.13
CA VAL A 196 11.87 20.19 12.24
C VAL A 196 12.58 20.00 10.91
N PHE A 197 13.21 21.03 10.36
CA PHE A 197 14.08 20.88 9.20
C PHE A 197 15.25 19.92 9.51
N ALA A 198 15.85 20.03 10.70
CA ALA A 198 16.90 19.12 11.13
C ALA A 198 16.40 17.67 11.29
N ALA A 199 15.22 17.47 11.89
CA ALA A 199 14.60 16.15 12.01
C ALA A 199 14.27 15.54 10.64
N PHE A 200 13.73 16.36 9.74
CA PHE A 200 13.46 16.00 8.35
C PHE A 200 14.72 15.57 7.61
N MET A 201 15.78 16.39 7.68
CA MET A 201 17.07 16.06 7.07
C MET A 201 17.68 14.80 7.68
N GLY A 202 17.59 14.62 8.99
CA GLY A 202 18.02 13.40 9.68
C GLY A 202 17.28 12.16 9.19
N PHE A 203 15.97 12.26 8.95
CA PHE A 203 15.17 11.18 8.38
C PHE A 203 15.59 10.87 6.94
N PHE A 204 15.82 11.88 6.10
CA PHE A 204 16.27 11.68 4.72
C PHE A 204 17.65 11.04 4.65
N VAL A 205 18.58 11.48 5.49
CA VAL A 205 19.93 10.91 5.57
C VAL A 205 19.86 9.46 6.04
N SER A 206 19.13 9.17 7.12
CA SER A 206 19.00 7.79 7.63
C SER A 206 18.25 6.87 6.66
N GLY A 207 17.18 7.34 6.03
CA GLY A 207 16.45 6.63 4.98
C GLY A 207 17.32 6.35 3.76
N GLY A 208 18.15 7.33 3.35
CA GLY A 208 19.12 7.16 2.28
C GLY A 208 20.21 6.14 2.61
N ILE A 209 20.73 6.15 3.84
CA ILE A 209 21.72 5.15 4.30
C ILE A 209 21.10 3.75 4.33
N PHE A 210 19.91 3.60 4.92
CA PHE A 210 19.17 2.33 4.96
C PHE A 210 18.89 1.80 3.55
N TRP A 211 18.54 2.70 2.62
CA TRP A 211 18.36 2.36 1.22
C TRP A 211 19.61 1.81 0.55
N LEU A 212 20.75 2.48 0.76
CA LEU A 212 22.03 2.03 0.24
C LEU A 212 22.37 0.64 0.78
N GLU A 213 22.08 0.37 2.06
CA GLU A 213 22.30 -0.94 2.66
C GLU A 213 21.42 -2.03 2.04
N ILE A 214 20.13 -1.76 1.81
CA ILE A 214 19.23 -2.69 1.11
C ILE A 214 19.76 -2.98 -0.29
N ARG A 215 20.15 -1.94 -1.03
CA ARG A 215 20.70 -2.10 -2.38
C ARG A 215 21.96 -2.96 -2.37
N GLN A 216 22.88 -2.72 -1.42
CA GLN A 216 24.10 -3.52 -1.27
C GLN A 216 23.80 -4.98 -0.90
N ARG A 217 22.79 -5.25 -0.06
CA ARG A 217 22.35 -6.63 0.23
C ARG A 217 21.78 -7.31 -1.01
N GLY A 218 21.01 -6.58 -1.82
CA GLY A 218 20.49 -7.06 -3.11
C GLY A 218 21.62 -7.45 -4.06
N GLN A 219 22.62 -6.58 -4.25
CA GLN A 219 23.78 -6.86 -5.10
C GLN A 219 24.56 -8.10 -4.62
N ARG A 220 24.83 -8.22 -3.32
CA ARG A 220 25.53 -9.39 -2.76
C ARG A 220 24.77 -10.69 -3.00
N ARG A 221 23.45 -10.67 -2.92
CA ARG A 221 22.62 -11.85 -3.21
C ARG A 221 22.71 -12.25 -4.69
N MET A 222 22.71 -11.27 -5.58
CA MET A 222 22.86 -11.52 -7.02
C MET A 222 24.24 -12.09 -7.35
N GLU A 223 25.32 -11.50 -6.83
CA GLU A 223 26.67 -12.04 -6.99
C GLU A 223 26.77 -13.48 -6.51
N TRP A 224 26.08 -13.82 -5.41
CA TRP A 224 26.05 -15.19 -4.90
C TRP A 224 25.34 -16.15 -5.85
N GLU A 225 24.18 -15.78 -6.41
CA GLU A 225 23.47 -16.61 -7.39
C GLU A 225 24.27 -16.77 -8.69
N VAL A 226 24.91 -15.69 -9.18
CA VAL A 226 25.80 -15.75 -10.35
C VAL A 226 26.96 -16.72 -10.09
N ARG A 227 27.62 -16.63 -8.93
CA ARG A 227 28.70 -17.58 -8.56
C ARG A 227 28.20 -19.02 -8.49
N LYS A 228 26.98 -19.23 -8.00
CA LYS A 228 26.37 -20.56 -7.90
C LYS A 228 26.06 -21.16 -9.27
N VAL A 229 25.55 -20.35 -10.20
CA VAL A 229 25.34 -20.76 -11.60
C VAL A 229 26.67 -21.04 -12.28
N GLN A 230 27.64 -20.14 -12.13
CA GLN A 230 28.96 -20.30 -12.73
C GLN A 230 29.68 -21.55 -12.21
N ALA A 231 29.60 -21.85 -10.91
CA ALA A 231 30.13 -23.08 -10.33
C ALA A 231 29.46 -24.35 -10.87
N LYS A 232 28.15 -24.30 -11.18
CA LYS A 232 27.47 -25.42 -11.83
C LYS A 232 27.96 -25.61 -13.27
N CYS A 233 28.11 -24.53 -14.04
CA CYS A 233 28.60 -24.59 -15.41
C CYS A 233 30.03 -25.15 -15.46
N THR A 234 30.94 -24.69 -14.59
CA THR A 234 32.31 -25.22 -14.52
C THR A 234 32.32 -26.70 -14.13
N SER A 235 31.46 -27.13 -13.19
CA SER A 235 31.35 -28.55 -12.82
C SER A 235 30.83 -29.45 -13.95
N LEU A 236 29.95 -28.91 -14.82
CA LEU A 236 29.46 -29.60 -16.01
C LEU A 236 30.55 -29.70 -17.08
N GLU A 237 31.31 -28.63 -17.27
CA GLU A 237 32.44 -28.59 -18.19
C GLU A 237 33.53 -29.59 -17.79
N GLU A 238 33.88 -29.65 -16.50
CA GLU A 238 34.80 -30.67 -15.96
C GLU A 238 34.29 -32.10 -16.17
N ARG A 239 32.99 -32.35 -15.98
CA ARG A 239 32.39 -33.67 -16.23
C ARG A 239 32.42 -34.04 -17.71
N LEU A 240 32.17 -33.09 -18.60
CA LEU A 240 32.24 -33.29 -20.06
C LEU A 240 33.68 -33.52 -20.52
N ALA A 241 34.64 -32.76 -19.98
CA ALA A 241 36.06 -32.97 -20.25
C ALA A 241 36.55 -34.33 -19.75
N ALA A 242 36.12 -34.77 -18.56
CA ALA A 242 36.47 -36.05 -17.98
C ALA A 242 35.88 -37.26 -18.73
N GLN A 243 34.74 -37.11 -19.42
CA GLN A 243 34.17 -38.18 -20.24
C GLN A 243 35.04 -38.54 -21.47
N GLY A 244 35.97 -37.66 -21.85
CA GLY A 244 37.01 -37.93 -22.84
C GLY A 244 36.51 -38.37 -24.24
N PRO A 245 37.41 -38.54 -25.21
CA PRO A 245 37.03 -38.95 -26.58
C PRO A 245 36.52 -40.39 -26.70
N GLN A 246 36.56 -41.21 -25.63
CA GLN A 246 36.31 -42.65 -25.70
C GLN A 246 34.87 -43.03 -26.08
N SER A 247 33.88 -42.18 -25.78
CA SER A 247 32.49 -42.41 -26.17
C SER A 247 32.19 -42.04 -27.63
N ARG A 248 33.03 -41.20 -28.28
CA ARG A 248 32.86 -40.85 -29.70
C ARG A 248 33.27 -41.99 -30.64
N ALA A 249 34.21 -42.83 -30.23
CA ALA A 249 34.65 -43.98 -31.02
C ALA A 249 33.66 -45.17 -30.96
N ARG A 250 32.83 -45.28 -29.93
CA ARG A 250 31.93 -46.44 -29.75
C ARG A 250 30.67 -46.36 -30.61
N ASN A 251 30.13 -45.16 -30.86
CA ASN A 251 28.96 -44.97 -31.74
C ASN A 251 29.32 -44.95 -33.24
N SER A 252 30.59 -44.82 -33.61
CA SER A 252 31.03 -44.89 -35.01
C SER A 252 31.08 -46.32 -35.57
N ARG A 253 30.93 -47.35 -34.74
CA ARG A 253 31.10 -48.77 -35.16
C ARG A 253 29.80 -49.58 -35.27
N GLN A 254 28.64 -48.95 -35.08
CA GLN A 254 27.33 -49.62 -35.11
C GLN A 254 26.40 -49.10 -36.23
N GLY A 255 26.98 -48.54 -37.30
CA GLY A 255 26.25 -47.93 -38.42
C GLY A 255 26.35 -48.65 -39.77
N THR A 256 26.67 -49.95 -39.80
CA THR A 256 26.64 -50.75 -41.03
C THR A 256 26.07 -52.14 -40.75
N SER A 257 24.77 -52.22 -40.51
CA SER A 257 24.03 -53.48 -40.64
C SER A 257 22.61 -53.13 -41.04
N ASP A 258 22.36 -53.27 -42.35
CA ASP A 258 21.12 -53.66 -43.00
C ASP A 258 19.81 -53.29 -42.28
N VAL A 259 19.16 -52.22 -42.75
CA VAL A 259 17.71 -52.16 -42.72
C VAL A 259 17.21 -51.95 -44.13
N ASP A 260 16.68 -53.06 -44.62
CA ASP A 260 16.09 -53.32 -45.90
C ASP A 260 14.89 -52.40 -46.20
N ASN A 261 14.70 -52.21 -47.49
CA ASN A 261 13.60 -51.50 -48.13
C ASN A 261 12.25 -52.11 -47.73
N GLY A 262 11.37 -51.31 -47.13
CA GLY A 262 10.01 -51.73 -46.82
C GLY A 262 9.04 -50.56 -46.90
N GLY A 263 8.70 -50.16 -48.12
CA GLY A 263 7.74 -49.08 -48.37
C GLY A 263 6.39 -49.34 -47.70
N ARG A 264 5.84 -48.31 -47.07
CA ARG A 264 4.39 -48.16 -46.89
C ARG A 264 4.02 -46.70 -46.69
N ASN A 265 3.43 -46.15 -47.74
CA ASN A 265 2.57 -44.97 -47.69
C ASN A 265 1.54 -45.14 -46.57
N SER A 266 1.56 -44.25 -45.58
CA SER A 266 0.40 -44.02 -44.73
C SER A 266 0.24 -42.53 -44.49
N ARG A 267 -0.58 -41.90 -45.34
CA ARG A 267 -1.18 -40.59 -45.08
C ARG A 267 -1.98 -40.72 -43.79
N ARG A 268 -1.51 -40.13 -42.70
CA ARG A 268 -2.33 -39.89 -41.50
C ARG A 268 -3.01 -38.52 -41.64
N PRO A 269 -4.33 -38.44 -41.44
CA PRO A 269 -5.04 -37.17 -41.50
C PRO A 269 -4.71 -36.33 -40.27
N VAL A 270 -4.32 -35.10 -40.53
CA VAL A 270 -4.34 -33.98 -39.60
C VAL A 270 -5.82 -33.68 -39.35
N ASN A 271 -6.41 -34.16 -38.25
CA ASN A 271 -7.69 -33.69 -37.65
C ASN A 271 -8.15 -34.57 -36.45
N ALA A 272 -7.25 -34.96 -35.55
CA ALA A 272 -7.62 -35.78 -34.37
C ALA A 272 -7.41 -35.06 -33.02
N ARG A 273 -7.12 -33.75 -33.04
CA ARG A 273 -6.80 -32.99 -31.81
C ARG A 273 -7.96 -32.16 -31.27
N GLU A 274 -9.03 -31.97 -32.04
CA GLU A 274 -10.24 -31.27 -31.60
C GLU A 274 -11.25 -32.20 -30.92
N ASP A 275 -11.45 -33.42 -31.41
CA ASP A 275 -12.43 -34.35 -30.83
C ASP A 275 -12.06 -34.87 -29.43
N ALA A 276 -10.76 -34.88 -29.09
CA ALA A 276 -10.30 -35.27 -27.75
C ALA A 276 -10.58 -34.21 -26.65
N ARG A 277 -10.86 -32.96 -27.04
CA ARG A 277 -11.21 -31.89 -26.07
C ARG A 277 -12.71 -31.86 -25.75
N GLU A 278 -13.56 -32.35 -26.65
CA GLU A 278 -15.01 -32.39 -26.46
C GLU A 278 -15.41 -33.50 -25.47
N ASP A 279 -14.75 -34.66 -25.52
CA ASP A 279 -15.04 -35.81 -24.64
C ASP A 279 -14.61 -35.60 -23.18
N ALA A 280 -13.60 -34.76 -22.93
CA ALA A 280 -13.18 -34.39 -21.58
C ALA A 280 -14.19 -33.47 -20.87
N ARG A 281 -14.97 -32.66 -21.63
CA ARG A 281 -16.02 -31.79 -21.06
C ARG A 281 -17.31 -32.53 -20.71
N ARG A 282 -17.61 -33.65 -21.38
CA ARG A 282 -18.83 -34.44 -21.08
C ARG A 282 -18.70 -35.34 -19.85
N ARG A 283 -17.48 -35.67 -19.42
CA ARG A 283 -17.26 -36.53 -18.24
C ARG A 283 -17.25 -35.78 -16.91
N SER A 284 -17.16 -34.44 -16.90
CA SER A 284 -17.16 -33.65 -15.66
C SER A 284 -18.56 -33.28 -15.14
N SER A 285 -19.65 -33.61 -15.85
CA SER A 285 -21.02 -33.34 -15.41
C SER A 285 -21.76 -34.52 -14.77
N GLN A 286 -21.09 -35.67 -14.57
CA GLN A 286 -21.75 -36.91 -14.11
C GLN A 286 -21.08 -37.63 -12.92
N GLN A 287 -20.37 -36.92 -12.03
CA GLN A 287 -19.88 -37.54 -10.79
C GLN A 287 -20.62 -37.00 -9.57
N GLY A 288 -21.65 -37.74 -9.17
CA GLY A 288 -22.21 -37.72 -7.82
C GLY A 288 -21.27 -38.41 -6.81
N PRO A 289 -21.56 -38.27 -5.51
CA PRO A 289 -20.66 -38.71 -4.45
C PRO A 289 -20.71 -40.23 -4.29
N VAL A 290 -19.65 -40.92 -4.70
CA VAL A 290 -19.46 -42.35 -4.45
C VAL A 290 -18.46 -42.53 -3.31
N ARG A 291 -18.96 -43.13 -2.23
CA ARG A 291 -18.20 -43.59 -1.05
C ARG A 291 -17.20 -44.67 -1.42
N ASP A 292 -16.03 -44.56 -0.80
CA ASP A 292 -14.91 -45.47 -0.87
C ASP A 292 -15.27 -46.92 -0.52
N ALA A 293 -14.88 -47.83 -1.41
CA ALA A 293 -14.57 -49.21 -1.07
C ALA A 293 -13.28 -49.59 -1.80
N GLY A 294 -12.27 -49.94 -1.03
CA GLY A 294 -10.92 -50.20 -1.51
C GLY A 294 -10.81 -51.31 -2.54
N ARG A 295 -9.81 -51.21 -3.40
CA ARG A 295 -9.23 -52.37 -4.06
C ARG A 295 -7.82 -52.10 -4.55
N ASN A 296 -6.94 -53.01 -4.12
CA ASN A 296 -5.58 -53.19 -4.59
C ASN A 296 -5.55 -53.32 -6.12
N SER A 297 -4.77 -52.46 -6.78
CA SER A 297 -4.32 -52.63 -8.16
C SER A 297 -2.90 -52.05 -8.29
N ALA A 298 -1.94 -52.73 -7.67
CA ALA A 298 -0.55 -52.64 -8.09
C ALA A 298 -0.35 -53.59 -9.28
N SER A 299 0.63 -53.27 -10.13
CA SER A 299 1.09 -53.99 -11.32
C SER A 299 0.24 -53.82 -12.60
N LEU A 300 0.46 -52.73 -13.36
CA LEU A 300 0.48 -52.77 -14.84
C LEU A 300 0.87 -51.43 -15.52
N LEU A 301 1.87 -50.72 -14.99
CA LEU A 301 2.41 -49.50 -15.64
C LEU A 301 3.95 -49.52 -15.57
N ASP A 302 4.59 -50.40 -16.33
CA ASP A 302 6.06 -50.48 -16.42
C ASP A 302 6.56 -50.51 -17.89
N GLY A 303 5.71 -50.12 -18.84
CA GLY A 303 6.04 -50.21 -20.28
C GLY A 303 5.82 -48.93 -21.10
N ARG A 304 5.35 -47.85 -20.47
CA ARG A 304 5.00 -46.60 -21.17
C ARG A 304 5.83 -45.39 -20.76
N GLU A 305 6.67 -45.54 -19.75
CA GLU A 305 7.57 -44.47 -19.26
C GLU A 305 8.87 -44.40 -20.08
N GLN A 306 9.31 -45.51 -20.69
CA GLN A 306 10.54 -45.54 -21.49
C GLN A 306 10.41 -44.88 -22.87
N ASP A 307 9.22 -44.88 -23.48
CA ASP A 307 9.02 -44.27 -24.80
C ASP A 307 8.88 -42.74 -24.77
N ILE A 308 8.53 -42.16 -23.62
CA ILE A 308 8.46 -40.70 -23.44
C ILE A 308 9.86 -40.11 -23.24
N GLU A 309 10.79 -40.88 -22.70
CA GLU A 309 12.17 -40.43 -22.43
C GLU A 309 13.01 -40.41 -23.72
N ALA A 310 12.76 -41.32 -24.66
CA ALA A 310 13.42 -41.32 -25.97
C ALA A 310 13.02 -40.13 -26.87
N GLN A 311 11.81 -39.58 -26.70
CA GLN A 311 11.34 -38.42 -27.49
C GLN A 311 11.88 -37.06 -27.00
N ARG A 312 12.46 -36.98 -25.79
CA ARG A 312 13.16 -35.76 -25.33
C ARG A 312 14.56 -35.60 -25.92
N LEU A 313 15.15 -36.65 -26.49
CA LEU A 313 16.52 -36.63 -27.00
C LEU A 313 16.64 -36.10 -28.44
N ILE A 314 15.53 -35.81 -29.13
CA ILE A 314 15.54 -35.45 -30.57
C ILE A 314 14.84 -34.10 -30.82
N THR A 315 14.48 -33.32 -29.80
CA THR A 315 14.23 -31.89 -30.05
C THR A 315 15.57 -31.21 -30.23
N PRO A 316 15.92 -30.73 -31.44
CA PRO A 316 17.11 -29.91 -31.62
C PRO A 316 16.98 -28.76 -30.62
N ALA A 317 18.06 -28.49 -29.90
CA ALA A 317 18.20 -27.29 -29.10
C ALA A 317 17.96 -26.12 -30.06
N SER A 318 16.72 -25.63 -30.11
CA SER A 318 16.40 -24.37 -30.75
C SER A 318 17.34 -23.37 -30.12
N GLU A 319 18.15 -22.69 -30.94
CA GLU A 319 18.98 -21.56 -30.54
C GLU A 319 18.20 -20.74 -29.52
N ASP A 320 18.60 -20.93 -28.27
CA ASP A 320 17.78 -20.66 -27.12
C ASP A 320 17.90 -19.17 -26.87
N ASP A 321 16.82 -18.45 -27.16
CA ASP A 321 16.54 -17.03 -26.92
C ASP A 321 16.51 -16.69 -25.40
N SER A 322 17.45 -17.30 -24.67
CA SER A 322 17.59 -17.37 -23.22
C SER A 322 18.71 -16.48 -22.71
N ASP A 323 19.64 -16.04 -23.57
CA ASP A 323 20.77 -15.20 -23.19
C ASP A 323 20.44 -13.69 -23.06
N GLU A 324 19.33 -13.20 -23.63
CA GLU A 324 18.91 -11.78 -23.47
C GLU A 324 17.99 -11.51 -22.27
N LYS A 325 17.37 -12.54 -21.69
CA LYS A 325 16.46 -12.38 -20.55
C LYS A 325 17.11 -11.88 -19.25
N PRO A 326 18.36 -12.23 -18.87
CA PRO A 326 18.88 -11.87 -17.54
C PRO A 326 19.09 -10.35 -17.36
N VAL A 327 19.32 -9.59 -18.44
CA VAL A 327 19.55 -8.14 -18.36
C VAL A 327 18.26 -7.38 -18.05
N LEU A 328 17.13 -7.79 -18.63
CA LEU A 328 15.84 -7.11 -18.44
C LEU A 328 15.30 -7.27 -17.01
N TYR A 329 15.48 -8.44 -16.38
CA TYR A 329 15.10 -8.67 -14.99
C TYR A 329 15.85 -7.75 -14.02
N HIS A 330 17.15 -7.52 -14.25
CA HIS A 330 17.95 -6.66 -13.39
C HIS A 330 17.45 -5.20 -13.42
N TYR A 331 17.11 -4.66 -14.60
CA TYR A 331 16.59 -3.30 -14.69
C TYR A 331 15.27 -3.14 -13.94
N GLN A 332 14.39 -4.13 -14.04
CA GLN A 332 13.09 -4.12 -13.37
C GLN A 332 13.23 -4.15 -11.84
N ASP A 333 14.16 -4.94 -11.29
CA ASP A 333 14.42 -5.00 -9.85
C ASP A 333 14.98 -3.67 -9.31
N VAL A 334 15.90 -3.04 -10.04
CA VAL A 334 16.43 -1.72 -9.67
C VAL A 334 15.32 -0.66 -9.72
N LEU A 335 14.46 -0.69 -10.73
CA LEU A 335 13.36 0.25 -10.87
C LEU A 335 12.30 0.05 -9.77
N ASN A 336 11.95 -1.19 -9.45
CA ASN A 336 11.04 -1.52 -8.35
C ASN A 336 11.60 -1.08 -7.01
N SER A 337 12.90 -1.26 -6.82
CA SER A 337 13.61 -0.75 -5.66
C SER A 337 13.49 0.78 -5.60
N ALA A 338 13.90 1.50 -6.65
CA ALA A 338 13.81 2.96 -6.67
C ALA A 338 12.39 3.49 -6.39
N LYS A 339 11.35 2.84 -6.91
CA LYS A 339 9.94 3.16 -6.61
C LYS A 339 9.61 2.98 -5.13
N GLN A 340 10.06 1.90 -4.50
CA GLN A 340 9.87 1.66 -3.06
C GLN A 340 10.53 2.74 -2.22
N LEU A 341 11.76 3.14 -2.57
CA LEU A 341 12.43 4.23 -1.87
C LEU A 341 11.63 5.53 -1.97
N LEU A 342 11.18 5.90 -3.17
CA LEU A 342 10.39 7.11 -3.37
C LEU A 342 9.09 7.08 -2.57
N ILE A 343 8.43 5.92 -2.49
CA ILE A 343 7.26 5.73 -1.64
C ILE A 343 7.59 5.97 -0.16
N VAL A 344 8.66 5.36 0.35
CA VAL A 344 9.08 5.51 1.75
C VAL A 344 9.46 6.96 2.07
N LEU A 345 10.23 7.60 1.21
CA LEU A 345 10.63 9.01 1.38
C LEU A 345 9.42 9.95 1.31
N GLY A 346 8.51 9.72 0.36
CA GLY A 346 7.27 10.49 0.24
C GLY A 346 6.39 10.33 1.47
N ALA A 347 6.17 9.10 1.94
CA ALA A 347 5.38 8.82 3.14
C ALA A 347 5.98 9.50 4.39
N ALA A 348 7.31 9.47 4.52
CA ALA A 348 8.00 10.10 5.64
C ALA A 348 7.99 11.63 5.58
N PHE A 349 8.09 12.21 4.38
CA PHE A 349 7.90 13.64 4.15
C PHE A 349 6.51 14.05 4.62
N SER A 350 5.48 13.34 4.13
CA SER A 350 4.08 13.60 4.49
C SER A 350 3.85 13.50 5.99
N LEU A 351 4.31 12.41 6.62
CA LEU A 351 4.23 12.25 8.07
C LEU A 351 4.90 13.42 8.80
N SER A 352 6.12 13.81 8.40
CA SER A 352 6.86 14.88 9.06
C SER A 352 6.13 16.22 8.97
N VAL A 353 5.61 16.58 7.79
CA VAL A 353 4.86 17.83 7.58
C VAL A 353 3.58 17.84 8.40
N THR A 354 2.85 16.73 8.41
CA THR A 354 1.58 16.63 9.14
C THR A 354 1.79 16.71 10.65
N LEU A 355 2.76 15.98 11.21
CA LEU A 355 3.08 16.05 12.64
C LEU A 355 3.57 17.46 13.03
N TYR A 356 4.35 18.10 12.16
CA TYR A 356 4.82 19.46 12.37
C TYR A 356 3.68 20.47 12.43
N THR A 357 2.75 20.36 11.49
CA THR A 357 1.57 21.23 11.40
C THR A 357 0.78 21.20 12.69
N ASP A 358 0.60 20.03 13.30
CA ASP A 358 -0.10 19.89 14.57
C ASP A 358 0.59 20.65 15.70
N TRP A 359 1.92 20.56 15.81
CA TRP A 359 2.70 21.27 16.82
C TRP A 359 2.72 22.78 16.63
N ILE A 360 2.76 23.24 15.38
CA ILE A 360 2.66 24.67 15.06
C ILE A 360 1.30 25.22 15.47
N LEU A 361 0.22 24.54 15.12
CA LEU A 361 -1.12 24.95 15.51
C LEU A 361 -1.30 24.91 17.04
N ALA A 362 -0.69 23.95 17.72
CA ALA A 362 -0.63 23.92 19.19
C ALA A 362 0.12 25.11 19.79
N ALA A 363 1.29 25.46 19.24
CA ALA A 363 2.07 26.60 19.71
C ALA A 363 1.33 27.92 19.49
N VAL A 364 0.70 28.07 18.31
CA VAL A 364 -0.10 29.22 17.92
C VAL A 364 -1.34 29.40 18.78
N SER A 365 -2.05 28.32 19.10
CA SER A 365 -3.25 28.36 19.94
C SER A 365 -2.94 28.54 21.44
N GLY A 366 -1.69 28.34 21.84
CA GLY A 366 -1.34 28.17 23.26
C GLY A 366 -1.86 26.87 23.89
N SER A 367 -2.41 25.94 23.10
CA SER A 367 -2.99 24.68 23.55
C SER A 367 -2.21 23.49 22.99
N TYR A 368 -1.24 22.99 23.76
CA TYR A 368 -0.39 21.86 23.34
C TYR A 368 -1.13 20.52 23.27
N PHE A 369 -2.21 20.35 24.03
CA PHE A 369 -2.99 19.12 23.99
C PHE A 369 -3.90 19.06 22.76
N GLY A 370 -4.31 20.23 22.24
CA GLY A 370 -5.19 20.31 21.07
C GLY A 370 -6.68 20.19 21.39
N PHE A 371 -7.09 20.47 22.64
CA PHE A 371 -8.50 20.63 22.94
C PHE A 371 -9.00 21.96 22.38
N PRO A 372 -10.12 21.97 21.64
CA PRO A 372 -10.83 23.20 21.32
C PRO A 372 -11.10 24.00 22.59
N THR A 373 -10.69 25.26 22.62
CA THR A 373 -10.90 26.19 23.73
C THR A 373 -12.34 26.73 23.78
N THR A 374 -13.24 26.24 22.94
CA THR A 374 -14.63 26.71 22.89
C THR A 374 -15.38 26.30 24.15
N GLY A 375 -16.18 27.23 24.70
CA GLY A 375 -16.84 27.08 26.02
C GLY A 375 -17.87 25.95 26.14
N ASN A 376 -18.11 25.16 25.08
CA ASN A 376 -19.03 24.02 25.08
C ASN A 376 -18.27 22.68 25.19
N VAL A 377 -17.69 22.43 26.37
CA VAL A 377 -16.93 21.21 26.70
C VAL A 377 -17.63 19.90 26.25
N PRO A 378 -18.95 19.69 26.44
CA PRO A 378 -19.59 18.43 26.07
C PRO A 378 -19.51 18.14 24.56
N LEU A 379 -19.75 19.17 23.73
CA LEU A 379 -19.70 19.02 22.27
C LEU A 379 -18.26 18.76 21.81
N THR A 380 -17.30 19.46 22.42
CA THR A 380 -15.88 19.28 22.17
C THR A 380 -15.41 17.85 22.50
N VAL A 381 -15.86 17.27 23.61
CA VAL A 381 -15.52 15.88 23.96
C VAL A 381 -16.13 14.90 22.97
N VAL A 382 -17.42 15.05 22.65
CA VAL A 382 -18.09 14.21 21.64
C VAL A 382 -17.38 14.32 20.30
N TYR A 383 -17.00 15.53 19.90
CA TYR A 383 -16.23 15.80 18.70
C TYR A 383 -14.89 15.06 18.69
N VAL A 384 -14.08 15.21 19.74
CA VAL A 384 -12.74 14.60 19.83
C VAL A 384 -12.88 13.07 19.83
N VAL A 385 -13.78 12.53 20.65
CA VAL A 385 -14.02 11.08 20.72
C VAL A 385 -14.47 10.55 19.37
N PHE A 386 -15.40 11.22 18.69
CA PHE A 386 -15.90 10.80 17.39
C PHE A 386 -14.82 10.86 16.31
N TYR A 387 -14.03 11.93 16.27
CA TYR A 387 -12.89 12.06 15.36
C TYR A 387 -11.87 10.95 15.59
N PHE A 388 -11.48 10.70 16.85
CA PHE A 388 -10.54 9.64 17.21
C PHE A 388 -11.09 8.28 16.84
N PHE A 389 -12.34 7.99 17.21
CA PHE A 389 -12.98 6.73 16.87
C PHE A 389 -12.93 6.49 15.37
N VAL A 390 -13.29 7.49 14.57
CA VAL A 390 -13.24 7.41 13.11
C VAL A 390 -11.85 7.21 12.54
N ARG A 391 -10.82 7.83 13.11
CA ARG A 391 -9.43 7.64 12.69
C ARG A 391 -8.84 6.31 13.14
N PHE A 392 -9.36 5.75 14.23
CA PHE A 392 -8.97 4.44 14.77
C PHE A 392 -9.72 3.28 14.11
N ILE A 393 -10.90 3.53 13.55
CA ILE A 393 -11.71 2.52 12.86
C ILE A 393 -10.88 1.71 11.84
N PRO A 394 -10.05 2.32 10.96
CA PRO A 394 -9.17 1.55 10.06
C PRO A 394 -8.15 0.66 10.79
N VAL A 395 -7.74 1.03 12.00
CA VAL A 395 -6.82 0.24 12.83
C VAL A 395 -7.53 -0.92 13.53
N LEU A 396 -8.83 -0.79 13.76
CA LEU A 396 -9.70 -1.83 14.32
C LEU A 396 -10.14 -2.87 13.28
N SER A 397 -9.72 -2.73 12.01
CA SER A 397 -9.83 -3.76 10.98
C SER A 397 -9.30 -5.12 11.49
N PHE A 398 -10.11 -6.17 11.40
CA PHE A 398 -9.85 -7.51 11.95
C PHE A 398 -9.40 -8.54 10.90
#